data_AF-A0A3C2CWG7-F1
#
_entry.id   AF-A0A3C2CWG7-F1
#
_cell.length_a   1.000
_cell.length_b   1.000
_cell.length_c   1.000
_cell.angle_alpha   90.00
_cell.angle_beta   90.00
_cell.angle_gamma   90.00
#
_symmetry.space_group_name_H-M   'P 1'
#
loop_
_entity.id
_entity.type
_entity.pdbx_description
1 polymer ?
#
loop_
_entity_poly.entity_id
_entity_poly.type
_entity_poly.pdbx_seq_one_letter_code
_entity_poly.pdbx_strand_id
1 'polypeptide(L)'
;LPAVVCELGAGNGRFARAFVQGWNEVCDKTLKYYIVEESPYHKELQRQELSGLENVEFVYAETFAHSGMSEGLVFSNELFDAFPVHVIEKSESILKEVFIAYENERFIERLLPLENDKIMQFLDEQELTLMHGQRIEIPLSMEPFIKSISEKLAKGLMITVDYGYSNSDWMAPSRRKGSLRGYYQHQMYHDVLQYPGDMDITSHVHFDALISQGEKYGLQFLKKKRQDEFLLEIGILNELADHHDTNPFSEASKRNRAIRSLIMPGGISQAFDVIIQGKGLLDFPDQSFSQ
;
A
#
# COMPACT_ATOMS: atom_id res chain seq x y z
N LEU A 1 2.39 5.86 21.83
CA LEU A 1 1.79 4.53 21.53
C LEU A 1 2.60 3.44 22.24
N PRO A 2 2.05 2.24 22.51
CA PRO A 2 2.84 1.12 23.04
C PRO A 2 3.91 0.66 22.03
N ALA A 3 4.88 -0.13 22.48
CA ALA A 3 5.89 -0.77 21.63
C ALA A 3 5.27 -1.98 20.87
N VAL A 4 4.26 -1.69 20.07
CA VAL A 4 3.46 -2.67 19.33
C VAL A 4 3.30 -2.19 17.88
N VAL A 5 3.71 -3.03 16.94
CA VAL A 5 3.64 -2.78 15.51
C VAL A 5 2.96 -3.96 14.84
N CYS A 6 2.14 -3.72 13.82
CA CYS A 6 1.61 -4.73 12.92
C CYS A 6 1.93 -4.36 11.48
N GLU A 7 2.62 -5.26 10.79
CA GLU A 7 2.85 -5.17 9.35
C GLU A 7 1.81 -6.04 8.61
N LEU A 8 1.09 -5.43 7.68
CA LEU A 8 0.13 -6.08 6.82
C LEU A 8 0.83 -6.45 5.51
N GLY A 9 0.95 -7.75 5.22
CA GLY A 9 1.64 -8.24 4.02
C GLY A 9 3.16 -8.06 4.07
N ALA A 10 3.84 -8.68 5.04
CA ALA A 10 5.28 -8.47 5.27
C ALA A 10 6.21 -9.07 4.19
N GLY A 11 5.67 -9.62 3.10
CA GLY A 11 6.42 -10.18 1.97
C GLY A 11 7.48 -11.19 2.42
N ASN A 12 8.75 -10.94 2.11
CA ASN A 12 9.84 -11.82 2.55
C ASN A 12 10.44 -11.50 3.93
N GLY A 13 9.89 -10.53 4.67
CA GLY A 13 10.32 -10.18 6.03
C GLY A 13 11.54 -9.26 6.12
N ARG A 14 12.14 -8.84 5.00
CA ARG A 14 13.33 -7.95 5.02
C ARG A 14 13.04 -6.59 5.65
N PHE A 15 11.84 -6.03 5.39
CA PHE A 15 11.44 -4.77 6.02
C PHE A 15 11.25 -4.95 7.53
N ALA A 16 10.50 -5.98 7.96
CA ALA A 16 10.37 -6.33 9.38
C ALA A 16 11.73 -6.47 10.09
N ARG A 17 12.72 -7.15 9.47
CA ARG A 17 14.07 -7.25 10.04
C ARG A 17 14.70 -5.87 10.22
N ALA A 18 14.71 -5.05 9.17
CA ALA A 18 15.30 -3.72 9.22
C ALA A 18 14.60 -2.81 10.24
N PHE A 19 13.27 -2.91 10.34
CA PHE A 19 12.47 -2.20 11.33
C PHE A 19 12.87 -2.57 12.75
N VAL A 20 12.93 -3.87 13.06
CA VAL A 20 13.30 -4.37 14.41
C VAL A 20 14.73 -3.94 14.77
N GLN A 21 15.66 -4.00 13.82
CA GLN A 21 17.04 -3.55 14.03
C GLN A 21 17.08 -2.05 14.34
N GLY A 22 16.42 -1.21 13.54
CA GLY A 22 16.32 0.22 13.79
C GLY A 22 15.62 0.55 15.12
N TRP A 23 14.57 -0.20 15.48
CA TRP A 23 13.90 -0.05 16.77
C TRP A 23 14.86 -0.30 17.94
N ASN A 24 15.64 -1.37 17.87
CA ASN A 24 16.61 -1.73 18.91
C ASN A 24 17.77 -0.72 19.03
N GLU A 25 18.04 0.09 18.00
CA GLU A 25 19.03 1.18 18.07
C GLU A 25 18.51 2.40 18.84
N VAL A 26 17.19 2.64 18.81
CA VAL A 26 16.58 3.87 19.36
C VAL A 26 15.71 3.62 20.60
N CYS A 27 15.38 2.37 20.90
CA CYS A 27 14.49 2.00 21.99
C CYS A 27 14.87 0.66 22.64
N ASP A 28 15.07 0.68 23.96
CA ASP A 28 15.40 -0.52 24.75
C ASP A 28 14.18 -1.40 25.07
N LYS A 29 12.96 -0.98 24.70
CA LYS A 29 11.74 -1.75 25.01
C LYS A 29 11.60 -2.93 24.05
N THR A 30 11.23 -4.08 24.59
CA THR A 30 10.85 -5.24 23.76
C THR A 30 9.67 -4.89 22.87
N LEU A 31 9.88 -5.07 21.56
CA LEU A 31 8.88 -4.79 20.53
C LEU A 31 7.97 -6.00 20.37
N LYS A 32 6.65 -5.78 20.34
CA LYS A 32 5.71 -6.80 19.89
C LYS A 32 5.36 -6.55 18.43
N TYR A 33 5.76 -7.45 17.55
CA TYR A 33 5.66 -7.30 16.10
C TYR A 33 4.68 -8.31 15.51
N TYR A 34 3.52 -7.83 15.10
CA TYR A 34 2.50 -8.62 14.44
C TYR A 34 2.75 -8.66 12.93
N ILE A 35 2.62 -9.83 12.32
CA ILE A 35 2.66 -10.03 10.87
C ILE A 35 1.32 -10.62 10.45
N VAL A 36 0.57 -9.87 9.65
CA VAL A 36 -0.66 -10.34 9.01
C VAL A 36 -0.29 -10.81 7.61
N GLU A 37 -0.31 -12.13 7.42
CA GLU A 37 0.09 -12.78 6.17
C GLU A 37 -0.79 -14.01 5.96
N GLU A 38 -1.29 -14.20 4.74
CA GLU A 38 -2.08 -15.37 4.38
C GLU A 38 -1.17 -16.45 3.75
N SER A 39 -0.19 -16.02 2.93
CA SER A 39 0.67 -16.89 2.14
C SER A 39 1.56 -17.81 3.00
N PRO A 40 1.40 -19.14 2.92
CA PRO A 40 2.29 -20.08 3.60
C PRO A 40 3.74 -19.96 3.13
N TYR A 41 3.95 -19.61 1.86
CA TYR A 41 5.27 -19.40 1.28
C TYR A 41 5.98 -18.21 1.93
N HIS A 42 5.30 -17.06 2.03
CA HIS A 42 5.87 -15.88 2.68
C HIS A 42 6.10 -16.09 4.18
N LYS A 43 5.18 -16.75 4.88
CA LYS A 43 5.38 -17.12 6.30
C LYS A 43 6.68 -17.90 6.52
N GLU A 44 7.02 -18.81 5.61
CA GLU A 44 8.25 -19.60 5.71
C GLU A 44 9.50 -18.73 5.46
N LEU A 45 9.48 -17.88 4.43
CA LEU A 45 10.56 -16.92 4.19
C LEU A 45 10.74 -15.98 5.38
N GLN A 46 9.65 -15.46 5.95
CA GLN A 46 9.66 -14.57 7.12
C GLN A 46 10.25 -15.26 8.35
N ARG A 47 9.92 -16.54 8.62
CA ARG A 47 10.53 -17.27 9.73
C ARG A 47 12.04 -17.41 9.60
N GLN A 48 12.53 -17.64 8.38
CA GLN A 48 13.96 -17.70 8.11
C GLN A 48 14.61 -16.31 8.22
N GLU A 49 14.00 -15.33 7.57
CA GLU A 49 14.47 -13.94 7.54
C GLU A 49 14.39 -13.26 8.90
N LEU A 50 13.55 -13.69 9.85
CA LEU A 50 13.41 -13.06 11.16
C LEU A 50 14.06 -13.87 12.29
N SER A 51 14.64 -15.03 11.95
CA SER A 51 15.36 -15.85 12.91
C SER A 51 16.56 -15.10 13.50
N GLY A 52 16.77 -15.31 14.81
CA GLY A 52 17.89 -14.74 15.56
C GLY A 52 17.75 -13.25 15.93
N LEU A 53 16.61 -12.60 15.65
CA LEU A 53 16.35 -11.26 16.15
C LEU A 53 16.05 -11.30 17.66
N GLU A 54 16.72 -10.44 18.40
CA GLU A 54 16.53 -10.27 19.84
C GLU A 54 15.62 -9.07 20.14
N ASN A 55 15.11 -9.02 21.37
CA ASN A 55 14.27 -7.93 21.87
C ASN A 55 12.97 -7.70 21.06
N VAL A 56 12.43 -8.76 20.44
CA VAL A 56 11.17 -8.75 19.71
C VAL A 56 10.34 -10.02 19.97
N GLU A 57 9.03 -9.86 20.12
CA GLU A 57 8.04 -10.95 20.11
C GLU A 57 7.27 -10.90 18.79
N PHE A 58 7.43 -11.91 17.93
CA PHE A 58 6.67 -12.04 16.68
C PHE A 58 5.34 -12.76 16.88
N VAL A 59 4.25 -12.20 16.36
CA VAL A 59 2.92 -12.82 16.35
C VAL A 59 2.39 -12.88 14.92
N TYR A 60 2.03 -14.06 14.45
CA TYR A 60 1.48 -14.25 13.11
C TYR A 60 -0.04 -14.39 13.16
N ALA A 61 -0.72 -13.75 12.22
CA ALA A 61 -2.15 -13.91 12.00
C ALA A 61 -2.47 -13.92 10.50
N GLU A 62 -3.60 -14.51 10.13
CA GLU A 62 -4.09 -14.49 8.74
C GLU A 62 -4.78 -13.17 8.41
N THR A 63 -5.47 -12.58 9.40
CA THR A 63 -6.15 -11.30 9.25
C THR A 63 -5.83 -10.40 10.43
N PHE A 64 -5.94 -9.09 10.24
CA PHE A 64 -5.78 -8.14 11.35
C PHE A 64 -6.79 -8.42 12.47
N ALA A 65 -8.02 -8.80 12.12
CA ALA A 65 -9.06 -9.12 13.08
C ALA A 65 -8.69 -10.28 14.02
N HIS A 66 -7.90 -11.23 13.55
CA HIS A 66 -7.41 -12.39 14.31
C HIS A 66 -6.06 -12.16 14.99
N SER A 67 -5.38 -11.04 14.73
CA SER A 67 -4.11 -10.71 15.39
C SER A 67 -4.26 -10.50 16.90
N GLY A 68 -5.43 -10.04 17.35
CA GLY A 68 -5.65 -9.63 18.74
C GLY A 68 -4.99 -8.31 19.10
N MET A 69 -4.37 -7.60 18.15
CA MET A 69 -3.86 -6.25 18.35
C MET A 69 -5.00 -5.25 18.49
N SER A 70 -4.94 -4.41 19.52
CA SER A 70 -5.91 -3.32 19.75
C SER A 70 -5.27 -1.94 19.83
N GLU A 71 -3.97 -1.85 20.08
CA GLU A 71 -3.25 -0.58 20.18
C GLU A 71 -1.85 -0.67 19.58
N GLY A 72 -1.38 0.40 18.93
CA GLY A 72 -0.04 0.50 18.36
C GLY A 72 0.01 1.11 16.97
N LEU A 73 1.00 0.71 16.18
CA LEU A 73 1.19 1.15 14.79
C LEU A 73 0.82 0.01 13.83
N VAL A 74 -0.09 0.26 12.91
CA VAL A 74 -0.39 -0.61 11.77
C VAL A 74 0.31 -0.03 10.54
N PHE A 75 1.03 -0.86 9.80
CA PHE A 75 1.81 -0.45 8.64
C PHE A 75 1.54 -1.36 7.45
N SER A 76 1.49 -0.79 6.26
CA SER A 76 1.41 -1.50 4.98
C SER A 76 2.27 -0.79 3.93
N ASN A 77 2.97 -1.58 3.11
CA ASN A 77 3.76 -1.11 1.98
C ASN A 77 3.38 -1.93 0.75
N GLU A 78 2.85 -1.29 -0.30
CA GLU A 78 2.40 -1.96 -1.53
C GLU A 78 1.43 -3.11 -1.23
N LEU A 79 0.36 -2.78 -0.50
CA LEU A 79 -0.66 -3.75 -0.13
C LEU A 79 -1.95 -3.51 -0.90
N PHE A 80 -2.39 -2.25 -0.97
CA PHE A 80 -3.69 -1.92 -1.55
C PHE A 80 -3.67 -1.94 -3.07
N ASP A 81 -2.50 -1.78 -3.70
CA ASP A 81 -2.35 -1.88 -5.15
C ASP A 81 -2.60 -3.31 -5.68
N ALA A 82 -2.30 -4.31 -4.85
CA ALA A 82 -2.53 -5.73 -5.11
C ALA A 82 -3.97 -6.19 -4.79
N PHE A 83 -4.85 -5.31 -4.30
CA PHE A 83 -6.22 -5.71 -3.99
C PHE A 83 -7.00 -6.03 -5.26
N PRO A 84 -7.91 -7.02 -5.21
CA PRO A 84 -8.77 -7.32 -6.35
C PRO A 84 -9.69 -6.13 -6.63
N VAL A 85 -9.76 -5.75 -7.91
CA VAL A 85 -10.57 -4.65 -8.41
C VAL A 85 -11.60 -5.12 -9.42
N HIS A 86 -12.74 -4.45 -9.44
CA HIS A 86 -13.63 -4.47 -10.60
C HIS A 86 -13.13 -3.45 -11.62
N VAL A 87 -13.37 -3.66 -12.91
CA VAL A 87 -13.01 -2.69 -13.93
C VAL A 87 -14.27 -2.26 -14.67
N ILE A 88 -14.45 -0.96 -14.80
CA ILE A 88 -15.57 -0.40 -15.56
C ILE A 88 -15.07 0.53 -16.65
N GLU A 89 -15.87 0.62 -17.71
CA GLU A 89 -15.63 1.50 -18.83
C GLU A 89 -16.94 2.19 -19.24
N LYS A 90 -16.86 3.49 -19.56
CA LYS A 90 -18.00 4.21 -20.12
C LYS A 90 -17.99 4.13 -21.64
N SER A 91 -18.90 3.36 -22.21
CA SER A 91 -19.12 3.28 -23.66
C SER A 91 -20.35 4.10 -24.02
N GLU A 92 -20.18 5.07 -24.92
CA GLU A 92 -21.22 6.06 -25.25
C GLU A 92 -21.78 6.74 -23.99
N SER A 93 -23.06 6.52 -23.66
CA SER A 93 -23.73 7.03 -22.46
C SER A 93 -23.92 5.98 -21.35
N ILE A 94 -23.44 4.76 -21.53
CA ILE A 94 -23.70 3.62 -20.63
C ILE A 94 -22.39 3.19 -19.96
N LEU A 95 -22.42 3.04 -18.63
CA LEU A 95 -21.36 2.36 -17.88
C LEU A 95 -21.46 0.86 -18.10
N LYS A 96 -20.32 0.24 -18.38
CA LYS A 96 -20.18 -1.20 -18.55
C LYS A 96 -19.14 -1.73 -17.58
N GLU A 97 -19.41 -2.87 -16.98
CA GLU A 97 -18.44 -3.63 -16.20
C GLU A 97 -17.70 -4.61 -17.13
N VAL A 98 -16.40 -4.77 -16.90
CA VAL A 98 -15.53 -5.63 -17.68
C VAL A 98 -15.42 -6.98 -16.97
N PHE A 99 -15.86 -8.02 -17.68
CA PHE A 99 -15.76 -9.41 -17.25
C PHE A 99 -14.72 -10.15 -18.08
N ILE A 100 -14.18 -11.23 -17.52
CA ILE A 100 -13.26 -12.12 -18.22
C ILE A 100 -14.02 -13.35 -18.70
N ALA A 101 -13.91 -13.66 -19.98
CA ALA A 101 -14.40 -14.88 -20.60
C ALA A 101 -13.24 -15.72 -21.13
N TYR A 102 -13.47 -17.01 -21.34
CA TYR A 102 -12.51 -17.92 -21.93
C TYR A 102 -13.06 -18.44 -23.26
N GLU A 103 -12.42 -18.05 -24.36
CA GLU A 103 -12.85 -18.40 -25.73
C GLU A 103 -11.63 -18.64 -26.62
N ASN A 104 -11.68 -19.67 -27.47
CA ASN A 104 -10.57 -20.03 -28.37
C ASN A 104 -9.21 -20.16 -27.64
N GLU A 105 -9.21 -20.86 -26.50
CA GLU A 105 -8.02 -21.13 -25.69
C GLU A 105 -7.31 -19.89 -25.13
N ARG A 106 -8.03 -18.77 -25.02
CA ARG A 106 -7.50 -17.53 -24.44
C ARG A 106 -8.53 -16.83 -23.56
N PHE A 107 -8.04 -16.12 -22.55
CA PHE A 107 -8.83 -15.18 -21.79
C PHE A 107 -9.05 -13.90 -22.59
N ILE A 108 -10.27 -13.35 -22.54
CA ILE A 108 -10.65 -12.12 -23.22
C ILE A 108 -11.59 -11.30 -22.36
N GLU A 109 -11.62 -9.99 -22.59
CA GLU A 109 -12.59 -9.11 -21.96
C GLU A 109 -13.97 -9.16 -22.65
N ARG A 110 -15.01 -9.03 -21.83
CA ARG A 110 -16.42 -8.91 -22.23
C ARG A 110 -17.03 -7.76 -21.44
N LEU A 111 -17.53 -6.74 -22.14
CA LEU A 111 -18.18 -5.60 -21.52
C LEU A 111 -19.69 -5.84 -21.44
N LEU A 112 -20.24 -5.83 -20.22
CA LEU A 112 -21.68 -5.94 -19.96
C LEU A 112 -22.19 -4.65 -19.31
N PRO A 113 -23.47 -4.27 -19.49
CA PRO A 113 -24.05 -3.14 -18.76
C PRO A 113 -23.78 -3.26 -17.26
N LEU A 114 -23.44 -2.14 -16.62
CA LEU A 114 -23.19 -2.10 -15.18
C LEU A 114 -24.51 -2.34 -14.42
N GLU A 115 -24.55 -3.43 -13.66
CA GLU A 115 -25.68 -3.81 -12.78
C GLU A 115 -25.25 -3.92 -11.30
N ASN A 116 -23.96 -3.76 -11.00
CA ASN A 116 -23.43 -3.91 -9.65
C ASN A 116 -23.64 -2.65 -8.81
N ASP A 117 -24.63 -2.68 -7.91
CA ASP A 117 -24.99 -1.57 -7.02
C ASP A 117 -23.83 -1.06 -6.17
N LYS A 118 -22.89 -1.94 -5.76
CA LYS A 118 -21.74 -1.54 -4.96
C LYS A 118 -20.76 -0.66 -5.74
N ILE A 119 -20.61 -0.92 -7.05
CA ILE A 119 -19.80 -0.07 -7.92
C ILE A 119 -20.48 1.29 -8.10
N MET A 120 -21.79 1.30 -8.32
CA MET A 120 -22.55 2.56 -8.44
C MET A 120 -22.45 3.39 -7.16
N GLN A 121 -22.63 2.75 -6.00
CA GLN A 121 -22.45 3.40 -4.69
C GLN A 121 -21.03 3.95 -4.52
N PHE A 122 -19.99 3.20 -4.91
CA PHE A 122 -18.61 3.70 -4.84
C PHE A 122 -18.42 4.96 -5.69
N LEU A 123 -18.94 4.97 -6.93
CA LEU A 123 -18.84 6.15 -7.80
C LEU A 123 -19.57 7.37 -7.21
N ASP A 124 -20.74 7.16 -6.63
CA ASP A 124 -21.53 8.21 -6.00
C ASP A 124 -20.83 8.76 -4.74
N GLU A 125 -20.34 7.88 -3.86
CA GLU A 125 -19.62 8.27 -2.63
C GLU A 125 -18.31 9.02 -2.93
N GLN A 126 -17.65 8.69 -4.04
CA GLN A 126 -16.40 9.33 -4.48
C GLN A 126 -16.60 10.47 -5.48
N GLU A 127 -17.85 10.80 -5.81
CA GLU A 127 -18.23 11.84 -6.78
C GLU A 127 -17.55 11.67 -8.16
N LEU A 128 -17.35 10.42 -8.60
CA LEU A 128 -16.65 10.09 -9.83
C LEU A 128 -17.61 9.98 -11.01
N THR A 129 -17.46 10.85 -12.00
CA THR A 129 -18.22 10.81 -13.26
C THR A 129 -17.31 10.53 -14.44
N LEU A 130 -17.37 9.30 -14.95
CA LEU A 130 -16.55 8.89 -16.10
C LEU A 130 -16.98 9.63 -17.38
N MET A 131 -15.99 9.91 -18.22
CA MET A 131 -16.13 10.42 -19.58
C MET A 131 -16.26 9.27 -20.59
N HIS A 132 -16.79 9.54 -21.78
CA HIS A 132 -16.85 8.55 -22.86
C HIS A 132 -15.46 7.95 -23.14
N GLY A 133 -15.37 6.62 -23.23
CA GLY A 133 -14.15 5.84 -23.43
C GLY A 133 -13.16 5.95 -22.27
N GLN A 134 -13.59 6.37 -21.08
CA GLN A 134 -12.79 6.31 -19.86
C GLN A 134 -13.01 4.96 -19.18
N ARG A 135 -11.91 4.42 -18.66
CA ARG A 135 -11.83 3.18 -17.90
C ARG A 135 -11.25 3.46 -16.52
N ILE A 136 -11.72 2.75 -15.51
CA ILE A 136 -11.25 2.89 -14.13
C ILE A 136 -11.39 1.56 -13.37
N GLU A 137 -10.49 1.35 -12.42
CA GLU A 137 -10.53 0.23 -11.48
C GLU A 137 -11.31 0.62 -10.21
N ILE A 138 -12.08 -0.30 -9.62
CA ILE A 138 -12.96 -0.06 -8.46
C ILE A 138 -12.63 -1.09 -7.36
N PRO A 139 -11.95 -0.70 -6.27
CA PRO A 139 -11.44 -1.62 -5.25
C PRO A 139 -12.47 -1.91 -4.15
N LEU A 140 -13.54 -2.66 -4.48
CA LEU A 140 -14.62 -2.95 -3.51
C LEU A 140 -14.16 -3.75 -2.28
N SER A 141 -13.03 -4.44 -2.35
CA SER A 141 -12.42 -5.19 -1.24
C SER A 141 -11.73 -4.31 -0.19
N MET A 142 -11.42 -3.06 -0.55
CA MET A 142 -10.72 -2.11 0.31
C MET A 142 -11.56 -1.70 1.53
N GLU A 143 -12.85 -1.40 1.33
CA GLU A 143 -13.70 -0.92 2.42
C GLU A 143 -13.89 -1.95 3.55
N PRO A 144 -14.24 -3.22 3.28
CA PRO A 144 -14.33 -4.25 4.34
C PRO A 144 -13.01 -4.46 5.08
N PHE A 145 -11.88 -4.35 4.38
CA PHE A 145 -10.55 -4.51 4.98
C PHE A 145 -10.24 -3.38 5.96
N ILE A 146 -10.39 -2.12 5.54
CA ILE A 146 -10.21 -0.94 6.40
C ILE A 146 -11.16 -1.00 7.60
N LYS A 147 -12.43 -1.37 7.36
CA LYS A 147 -13.41 -1.56 8.43
C LYS A 147 -12.93 -2.58 9.46
N SER A 148 -12.40 -3.72 9.02
CA SER A 148 -11.90 -4.77 9.92
C SER A 148 -10.74 -4.31 10.80
N ILE A 149 -9.84 -3.48 10.25
CA ILE A 149 -8.74 -2.86 10.99
C ILE A 149 -9.31 -1.90 12.03
N SER A 150 -10.18 -1.00 11.58
CA SER A 150 -10.77 -0.01 12.45
C SER A 150 -11.53 -0.67 13.60
N GLU A 151 -12.36 -1.69 13.37
CA GLU A 151 -13.13 -2.36 14.43
C GLU A 151 -12.28 -2.95 15.56
N LYS A 152 -11.03 -3.33 15.29
CA LYS A 152 -10.10 -3.86 16.31
C LYS A 152 -9.16 -2.82 16.89
N LEU A 153 -8.69 -1.87 16.08
CA LEU A 153 -7.78 -0.83 16.54
C LEU A 153 -8.54 0.16 17.42
N ALA A 154 -8.33 0.12 18.73
CA ALA A 154 -8.90 1.06 19.68
C ALA A 154 -8.09 2.36 19.73
N LYS A 155 -6.76 2.27 19.65
CA LYS A 155 -5.86 3.41 19.73
C LYS A 155 -4.56 3.20 18.94
N GLY A 156 -4.30 4.00 17.91
CA GLY A 156 -3.12 3.77 17.09
C GLY A 156 -3.01 4.65 15.87
N LEU A 157 -1.94 4.39 15.13
CA LEU A 157 -1.71 4.93 13.78
C LEU A 157 -1.85 3.81 12.76
N MET A 158 -2.36 4.15 11.59
CA MET A 158 -2.27 3.34 10.37
C MET A 158 -1.46 4.13 9.35
N ILE A 159 -0.36 3.54 8.88
CA ILE A 159 0.51 4.11 7.85
C ILE A 159 0.43 3.21 6.62
N THR A 160 0.07 3.81 5.49
CA THR A 160 0.01 3.14 4.19
C THR A 160 0.98 3.82 3.25
N VAL A 161 1.89 3.04 2.66
CA VAL A 161 2.83 3.49 1.64
C VAL A 161 2.48 2.76 0.36
N ASP A 162 2.00 3.52 -0.63
CA ASP A 162 1.51 2.93 -1.88
C ASP A 162 1.56 3.95 -3.02
N TYR A 163 1.32 3.51 -4.25
CA TYR A 163 1.19 4.40 -5.41
C TYR A 163 -0.28 4.48 -5.86
N GLY A 164 -0.73 5.71 -6.07
CA GLY A 164 -2.15 5.97 -6.21
C GLY A 164 -2.47 7.32 -6.81
N TYR A 165 -3.76 7.61 -6.86
CA TYR A 165 -4.31 8.81 -7.47
C TYR A 165 -5.39 9.42 -6.57
N SER A 166 -5.49 10.74 -6.58
CA SER A 166 -6.70 11.43 -6.12
C SER A 166 -7.84 11.22 -7.13
N ASN A 167 -9.07 11.51 -6.71
CA ASN A 167 -10.24 11.50 -7.59
C ASN A 167 -10.04 12.44 -8.79
N SER A 168 -9.36 13.58 -8.58
CA SER A 168 -9.04 14.51 -9.66
C SER A 168 -8.03 13.93 -10.67
N ASP A 169 -7.04 13.17 -10.20
CA ASP A 169 -6.06 12.50 -11.06
C ASP A 169 -6.70 11.39 -11.88
N TRP A 170 -7.61 10.61 -11.27
CA TRP A 170 -8.39 9.59 -11.97
C TRP A 170 -9.21 10.15 -13.12
N MET A 171 -9.72 11.38 -12.96
CA MET A 171 -10.51 12.07 -13.97
C MET A 171 -9.65 12.81 -15.01
N ALA A 172 -8.32 12.83 -14.86
CA ALA A 172 -7.43 13.46 -15.81
C ALA A 172 -7.43 12.72 -17.17
N PRO A 173 -7.37 13.43 -18.32
CA PRO A 173 -7.32 12.79 -19.64
C PRO A 173 -6.17 11.79 -19.84
N SER A 174 -5.05 11.99 -19.14
CA SER A 174 -3.89 11.08 -19.16
C SER A 174 -4.17 9.72 -18.51
N ARG A 175 -5.22 9.61 -17.68
CA ARG A 175 -5.63 8.38 -16.98
C ARG A 175 -6.87 7.72 -17.59
N ARG A 176 -7.24 8.12 -18.80
CA ARG A 176 -8.43 7.61 -19.50
C ARG A 176 -8.45 6.08 -19.66
N LYS A 177 -7.29 5.43 -19.71
CA LYS A 177 -7.18 3.96 -19.86
C LYS A 177 -7.18 3.20 -18.53
N GLY A 178 -7.44 3.88 -17.41
CA GLY A 178 -7.22 3.32 -16.09
C GLY A 178 -5.73 3.15 -15.80
N SER A 179 -5.44 2.27 -14.86
CA SER A 179 -4.11 2.10 -14.30
C SER A 179 -3.70 0.63 -14.10
N LEU A 180 -4.64 -0.29 -14.35
CA LEU A 180 -4.43 -1.72 -14.30
C LEU A 180 -3.29 -2.11 -15.25
N ARG A 181 -2.32 -2.83 -14.70
CA ARG A 181 -1.17 -3.35 -15.43
C ARG A 181 -0.66 -4.58 -14.72
N GLY A 182 0.17 -5.35 -15.42
CA GLY A 182 0.88 -6.43 -14.80
C GLY A 182 2.36 -6.44 -15.10
N TYR A 183 3.09 -7.19 -14.29
CA TYR A 183 4.52 -7.36 -14.39
C TYR A 183 4.87 -8.83 -14.55
N TYR A 184 5.60 -9.13 -15.61
CA TYR A 184 6.14 -10.45 -15.88
C TYR A 184 7.63 -10.33 -16.17
N GLN A 185 8.46 -11.05 -15.41
CA GLN A 185 9.93 -11.02 -15.54
C GLN A 185 10.53 -9.60 -15.55
N HIS A 186 10.05 -8.73 -14.64
CA HIS A 186 10.45 -7.32 -14.51
C HIS A 186 10.09 -6.42 -15.72
N GLN A 187 9.18 -6.85 -16.58
CA GLN A 187 8.65 -6.06 -17.68
C GLN A 187 7.17 -5.75 -17.44
N MET A 188 6.76 -4.52 -17.78
CA MET A 188 5.38 -4.05 -17.62
C MET A 188 4.55 -4.38 -18.86
N TYR A 189 3.34 -4.90 -18.62
CA TYR A 189 2.35 -5.27 -19.61
C TYR A 189 1.02 -4.59 -19.30
N HIS A 190 0.36 -4.06 -20.33
CA HIS A 190 -1.01 -3.55 -20.23
C HIS A 190 -2.07 -4.64 -20.41
N ASP A 191 -1.73 -5.73 -21.09
CA ASP A 191 -2.60 -6.89 -21.21
C ASP A 191 -2.36 -7.84 -20.04
N VAL A 192 -3.18 -7.71 -19.00
CA VAL A 192 -3.08 -8.49 -17.76
C VAL A 192 -3.54 -9.94 -17.92
N LEU A 193 -4.11 -10.31 -19.07
CA LEU A 193 -4.60 -11.66 -19.34
C LEU A 193 -3.55 -12.55 -20.00
N GLN A 194 -2.38 -12.01 -20.31
CA GLN A 194 -1.36 -12.68 -21.13
C GLN A 194 -0.66 -13.85 -20.42
N TYR A 195 -0.38 -13.72 -19.11
CA TYR A 195 0.33 -14.74 -18.33
C TYR A 195 -0.36 -15.03 -16.98
N PRO A 196 -1.58 -15.62 -17.00
CA PRO A 196 -2.33 -15.87 -15.78
C PRO A 196 -1.57 -16.79 -14.82
N GLY A 197 -1.42 -16.35 -13.56
CA GLY A 197 -0.71 -17.10 -12.51
C GLY A 197 0.79 -16.83 -12.42
N ASP A 198 1.42 -16.38 -13.50
CA ASP A 198 2.85 -16.03 -13.53
C ASP A 198 3.12 -14.52 -13.55
N MET A 199 2.10 -13.71 -13.86
CA MET A 199 2.15 -12.25 -13.86
C MET A 199 1.57 -11.70 -12.56
N ASP A 200 2.28 -10.74 -11.99
CA ASP A 200 1.75 -9.91 -10.92
C ASP A 200 0.84 -8.82 -11.50
N ILE A 201 -0.32 -8.57 -10.90
CA ILE A 201 -1.33 -7.62 -11.40
C ILE A 201 -1.58 -6.58 -10.32
N THR A 202 -1.52 -5.32 -10.72
CA THR A 202 -1.66 -4.19 -9.82
C THR A 202 -2.48 -3.06 -10.43
N SER A 203 -3.12 -2.28 -9.56
CA SER A 203 -3.81 -1.04 -9.89
C SER A 203 -3.41 0.07 -8.93
N HIS A 204 -3.45 1.32 -9.37
CA HIS A 204 -3.19 2.44 -8.48
C HIS A 204 -4.27 2.53 -7.39
N VAL A 205 -3.86 2.89 -6.18
CA VAL A 205 -4.77 3.07 -5.05
C VAL A 205 -5.65 4.31 -5.25
N HIS A 206 -6.93 4.20 -4.90
CA HIS A 206 -7.83 5.35 -4.77
C HIS A 206 -7.61 6.02 -3.42
N PHE A 207 -6.73 7.01 -3.36
CA PHE A 207 -6.33 7.60 -2.07
C PHE A 207 -7.46 8.35 -1.36
N ASP A 208 -8.29 9.08 -2.10
CA ASP A 208 -9.43 9.79 -1.50
C ASP A 208 -10.48 8.78 -0.96
N ALA A 209 -10.63 7.63 -1.62
CA ALA A 209 -11.47 6.54 -1.14
C ALA A 209 -10.86 5.85 0.09
N LEU A 210 -9.55 5.57 0.10
CA LEU A 210 -8.84 5.01 1.26
C LEU A 210 -9.04 5.91 2.49
N ILE A 211 -8.86 7.22 2.31
CA ILE A 211 -9.01 8.22 3.36
C ILE A 211 -10.46 8.28 3.86
N SER A 212 -11.42 8.52 2.95
CA SER A 212 -12.83 8.69 3.32
C SER A 212 -13.45 7.43 3.94
N GLN A 213 -13.05 6.23 3.48
CA GLN A 213 -13.48 4.96 4.09
C GLN A 213 -12.90 4.79 5.50
N GLY A 214 -11.64 5.17 5.71
CA GLY A 214 -11.08 5.18 7.06
C GLY A 214 -11.85 6.12 7.98
N GLU A 215 -12.12 7.36 7.53
CA GLU A 215 -12.88 8.34 8.31
C GLU A 215 -14.29 7.84 8.65
N LYS A 216 -14.98 7.20 7.70
CA LYS A 216 -16.28 6.55 7.88
C LYS A 216 -16.28 5.55 9.04
N TYR A 217 -15.14 4.90 9.31
CA TYR A 217 -14.98 3.94 10.40
C TYR A 217 -14.21 4.51 11.61
N GLY A 218 -13.91 5.81 11.65
CA GLY A 218 -13.24 6.47 12.78
C GLY A 218 -11.71 6.39 12.76
N LEU A 219 -11.10 6.07 11.62
CA LEU A 219 -9.69 6.33 11.34
C LEU A 219 -9.56 7.75 10.78
N GLN A 220 -9.27 8.70 11.65
CA GLN A 220 -9.12 10.12 11.29
C GLN A 220 -7.94 10.31 10.33
N PHE A 221 -8.15 11.06 9.25
CA PHE A 221 -7.06 11.49 8.39
C PHE A 221 -6.11 12.45 9.13
N LEU A 222 -4.81 12.17 9.07
CA LEU A 222 -3.78 13.02 9.69
C LEU A 222 -2.89 13.69 8.64
N LYS A 223 -2.37 12.92 7.69
CA LYS A 223 -1.43 13.44 6.68
C LYS A 223 -1.41 12.55 5.44
N LYS A 224 -1.27 13.17 4.26
CA LYS A 224 -0.85 12.54 3.00
C LYS A 224 0.37 13.30 2.50
N LYS A 225 1.43 12.61 2.14
CA LYS A 225 2.64 13.23 1.60
C LYS A 225 3.32 12.31 0.59
N ARG A 226 3.95 12.88 -0.43
CA ARG A 226 4.78 12.10 -1.34
C ARG A 226 5.93 11.45 -0.56
N GLN A 227 6.34 10.24 -0.96
CA GLN A 227 7.32 9.45 -0.21
C GLN A 227 8.65 10.19 -0.05
N ASP A 228 9.16 10.81 -1.11
CA ASP A 228 10.39 11.61 -1.06
C ASP A 228 10.29 12.73 -0.02
N GLU A 229 9.20 13.48 -0.04
CA GLU A 229 8.95 14.56 0.90
C GLU A 229 8.75 14.09 2.34
N PHE A 230 8.15 12.91 2.55
CA PHE A 230 8.00 12.30 3.87
C PHE A 230 9.34 11.84 4.43
N LEU A 231 10.13 11.12 3.63
CA LEU A 231 11.45 10.64 4.01
C LEU A 231 12.40 11.81 4.33
N LEU A 232 12.33 12.90 3.57
CA LEU A 232 13.07 14.13 3.87
C LEU A 232 12.62 14.76 5.19
N GLU A 233 11.32 14.79 5.49
CA GLU A 233 10.77 15.36 6.74
C GLU A 233 11.21 14.58 7.98
N ILE A 234 11.26 13.25 7.90
CA ILE A 234 11.72 12.39 9.00
C ILE A 234 13.26 12.28 9.09
N GLY A 235 14.00 13.02 8.26
CA GLY A 235 15.45 13.12 8.37
C GLY A 235 16.26 12.02 7.69
N ILE A 236 15.78 11.42 6.59
CA ILE A 236 16.53 10.36 5.86
C ILE A 236 17.96 10.78 5.45
N LEU A 237 18.23 12.08 5.31
CA LEU A 237 19.57 12.57 4.98
C LEU A 237 20.58 12.37 6.13
N ASN A 238 20.12 12.23 7.36
CA ASN A 238 20.96 11.90 8.51
C ASN A 238 21.46 10.44 8.46
N GLU A 239 20.81 9.61 7.66
CA GLU A 239 21.22 8.24 7.37
C GLU A 239 22.32 8.15 6.31
N LEU A 240 22.75 9.27 5.72
CA LEU A 240 23.89 9.29 4.80
C LEU A 240 25.17 9.00 5.59
N ALA A 241 25.92 8.00 5.14
CA ALA A 241 27.21 7.68 5.71
C ALA A 241 28.32 8.48 5.01
N ASP A 242 29.22 9.07 5.79
CA ASP A 242 30.47 9.63 5.27
C ASP A 242 31.25 8.51 4.58
N HIS A 243 31.62 8.76 3.32
CA HIS A 243 32.47 7.84 2.57
C HIS A 243 33.69 8.60 2.04
N HIS A 244 34.85 8.28 2.60
CA HIS A 244 36.15 8.65 2.02
C HIS A 244 36.73 7.52 1.15
N ASP A 245 36.01 6.39 1.07
CA ASP A 245 36.42 5.22 0.33
C ASP A 245 36.11 5.38 -1.16
N THR A 246 37.14 5.23 -1.99
CA THR A 246 37.04 5.27 -3.46
C THR A 246 36.31 4.06 -4.04
N ASN A 247 36.01 3.02 -3.25
CA ASN A 247 35.29 1.85 -3.70
C ASN A 247 33.78 2.12 -3.88
N PRO A 248 33.26 2.12 -5.12
CA PRO A 248 31.83 2.36 -5.38
C PRO A 248 30.93 1.22 -4.91
N PHE A 249 31.48 0.07 -4.49
CA PHE A 249 30.73 -1.08 -3.99
C PHE A 249 30.74 -1.25 -2.47
N SER A 250 31.29 -0.28 -1.74
CA SER A 250 31.20 -0.26 -0.27
C SER A 250 29.74 -0.19 0.20
N GLU A 251 29.46 -0.70 1.41
CA GLU A 251 28.13 -0.64 2.02
C GLU A 251 27.64 0.80 2.18
N ALA A 252 28.53 1.73 2.55
CA ALA A 252 28.22 3.16 2.60
C ALA A 252 27.80 3.70 1.22
N SER A 253 28.50 3.32 0.15
CA SER A 253 28.16 3.75 -1.22
C SER A 253 26.82 3.16 -1.68
N LYS A 254 26.54 1.89 -1.35
CA LYS A 254 25.24 1.25 -1.63
C LYS A 254 24.10 1.94 -0.87
N ARG A 255 24.26 2.19 0.43
CA ARG A 255 23.29 2.91 1.28
C ARG A 255 23.01 4.31 0.72
N ASN A 256 24.04 5.09 0.42
CA ASN A 256 23.88 6.44 -0.12
C ASN A 256 23.19 6.41 -1.51
N ARG A 257 23.43 5.40 -2.35
CA ARG A 257 22.69 5.21 -3.61
C ARG A 257 21.22 4.86 -3.36
N ALA A 258 20.93 3.97 -2.41
CA ALA A 258 19.56 3.61 -2.04
C ALA A 258 18.79 4.84 -1.53
N ILE A 259 19.36 5.61 -0.60
CA ILE A 259 18.75 6.86 -0.11
C ILE A 259 18.46 7.81 -1.26
N ARG A 260 19.44 8.05 -2.15
CA ARG A 260 19.23 8.88 -3.35
C ARG A 260 18.09 8.35 -4.22
N SER A 261 17.98 7.04 -4.43
CA SER A 261 16.90 6.46 -5.24
C SER A 261 15.50 6.67 -4.64
N LEU A 262 15.41 6.80 -3.31
CA LEU A 262 14.17 7.02 -2.59
C LEU A 262 13.73 8.50 -2.55
N ILE A 263 14.63 9.45 -2.80
CA ILE A 263 14.33 10.89 -2.70
C ILE A 263 14.56 11.69 -3.98
N MET A 264 15.37 11.21 -4.92
CA MET A 264 15.70 11.97 -6.13
C MET A 264 14.55 11.92 -7.15
N PRO A 265 14.25 13.05 -7.83
CA PRO A 265 13.31 13.08 -8.95
C PRO A 265 13.68 12.10 -10.08
N GLY A 266 12.67 11.52 -10.73
CA GLY A 266 12.86 10.65 -11.91
C GLY A 266 12.99 9.15 -11.63
N GLY A 267 12.76 8.71 -10.38
CA GLY A 267 12.70 7.30 -9.99
C GLY A 267 11.37 6.92 -9.33
N ILE A 268 11.39 5.82 -8.56
CA ILE A 268 10.24 5.29 -7.80
C ILE A 268 9.73 6.31 -6.76
N SER A 269 10.62 7.14 -6.23
CA SER A 269 10.39 8.15 -5.19
C SER A 269 9.16 9.06 -5.39
N GLN A 270 8.80 9.37 -6.64
CA GLN A 270 7.69 10.26 -6.94
C GLN A 270 6.36 9.55 -7.16
N ALA A 271 6.38 8.22 -7.35
CA ALA A 271 5.19 7.44 -7.61
C ALA A 271 4.42 7.11 -6.34
N PHE A 272 5.09 7.16 -5.18
CA PHE A 272 4.56 6.73 -3.89
C PHE A 272 4.11 7.90 -3.03
N ASP A 273 3.02 7.68 -2.30
CA ASP A 273 2.52 8.53 -1.23
C ASP A 273 2.49 7.74 0.08
N VAL A 274 2.68 8.47 1.18
CA VAL A 274 2.50 8.01 2.56
C VAL A 274 1.20 8.62 3.08
N ILE A 275 0.25 7.77 3.45
CA ILE A 275 -1.01 8.15 4.09
C ILE A 275 -0.98 7.72 5.54
N ILE A 276 -1.30 8.65 6.43
CA ILE A 276 -1.32 8.46 7.87
C ILE A 276 -2.73 8.74 8.38
N GLN A 277 -3.30 7.74 9.04
CA GLN A 277 -4.58 7.86 9.73
C GLN A 277 -4.43 7.48 11.20
N GLY A 278 -5.23 8.09 12.07
CA GLY A 278 -5.17 7.91 13.52
C GLY A 278 -6.50 7.44 14.10
N LYS A 279 -6.44 6.64 15.17
CA LYS A 279 -7.62 6.23 15.94
C LYS A 279 -7.38 6.42 17.43
N GLY A 280 -8.34 7.00 18.13
CA GLY A 280 -8.22 7.23 19.58
C GLY A 280 -7.06 8.13 20.00
N LEU A 281 -6.58 8.98 19.08
CA LEU A 281 -5.48 9.93 19.29
C LEU A 281 -6.06 11.34 19.48
N LEU A 282 -6.59 11.60 20.68
CA LEU A 282 -6.87 12.97 21.12
C LEU A 282 -5.50 13.64 21.29
N ASP A 283 -5.20 14.68 20.53
CA ASP A 283 -3.93 15.45 20.56
C ASP A 283 -2.74 14.79 19.85
N PHE A 284 -2.90 14.32 18.61
CA PHE A 284 -1.73 14.01 17.77
C PHE A 284 -1.11 15.31 17.22
N PRO A 285 0.09 15.74 17.66
CA PRO A 285 0.68 17.00 17.20
C PRO A 285 1.02 16.96 15.71
N ASP A 286 0.71 18.04 14.98
CA ASP A 286 1.09 18.17 13.55
C ASP A 286 2.61 18.03 13.32
N GLN A 287 3.42 18.33 14.34
CA GLN A 287 4.89 18.24 14.32
C GLN A 287 5.45 16.84 14.63
N SER A 288 4.62 15.83 14.92
CA SER A 288 5.12 14.50 15.32
C SER A 288 5.94 13.75 14.26
N PHE A 289 5.97 14.24 13.02
CA PHE A 289 6.77 13.67 11.93
C PHE A 289 7.92 14.57 11.47
N SER A 290 8.06 15.75 12.05
CA SER A 290 9.13 16.69 11.70
C SER A 290 10.29 16.52 12.68
N GLN A 291 11.50 16.29 12.16
CA GLN A 291 12.74 16.44 12.92
C GLN A 291 13.10 17.92 13.12
#